data_AF-A0A3C0VRD6-F1
#
_entry.id   AF-A0A3C0VRD6-F1
#
_cell.length_a   1.000
_cell.length_b   1.000
_cell.length_c   1.000
_cell.angle_alpha   90.00
_cell.angle_beta   90.00
_cell.angle_gamma   90.00
#
_symmetry.space_group_name_H-M   'P 1'
#
loop_
_entity.id
_entity.type
_entity.pdbx_description
1 polymer ?
#
loop_
_entity_poly.entity_id
_entity_poly.type
_entity_poly.pdbx_seq_one_letter_code
_entity_poly.pdbx_strand_id
1 'polypeptide(L)' 'MREEILRIIERNSRIDTGELAVRLGRDESDVVNEMMKMEEEGIICGYHTMINWEKTTQETVTALIEVRVTPQRG' A
#
# COMPACT_ATOMS: atom_id res chain seq x y z
N MET A 1 11.65 -4.33 -12.85
CA MET A 1 10.21 -4.15 -13.11
C MET A 1 9.38 -4.22 -11.83
N ARG A 2 9.14 -5.39 -11.21
CA ARG A 2 8.32 -5.49 -9.97
C ARG A 2 8.79 -4.51 -8.87
N GLU A 3 10.08 -4.51 -8.55
CA GLU A 3 10.64 -3.60 -7.54
C GLU A 3 10.52 -2.11 -7.90
N GLU A 4 10.61 -1.77 -9.19
CA GLU A 4 10.51 -0.38 -9.64
C GLU A 4 9.06 0.11 -9.56
N ILE A 5 8.10 -0.74 -9.94
CA ILE A 5 6.67 -0.48 -9.79
C ILE A 5 6.35 -0.26 -8.30
N LEU A 6 6.81 -1.15 -7.42
CA LEU A 6 6.59 -1.03 -5.98
C LEU A 6 7.20 0.24 -5.39
N ARG A 7 8.44 0.62 -5.79
CA ARG A 7 9.08 1.87 -5.35
C ARG A 7 8.32 3.13 -5.78
N ILE A 8 7.68 3.09 -6.96
CA ILE A 8 6.90 4.22 -7.45
C ILE A 8 5.56 4.29 -6.72
N ILE A 9 4.86 3.17 -6.57
CA ILE A 9 3.56 3.07 -5.88
C ILE A 9 3.71 3.40 -4.38
N GLU A 10 4.82 3.04 -3.74
CA GLU A 10 5.11 3.37 -2.34
C GLU A 10 5.10 4.88 -2.10
N ARG A 11 5.62 5.66 -3.05
CA ARG A 11 5.68 7.14 -2.93
C ARG A 11 4.43 7.83 -3.46
N ASN A 12 3.74 7.21 -4.40
CA ASN A 12 2.54 7.76 -5.00
C ASN A 12 1.57 6.63 -5.36
N SER A 13 0.74 6.24 -4.40
CA SER A 13 -0.25 5.17 -4.54
C SER A 13 -1.37 5.50 -5.54
N ARG A 14 -1.43 6.74 -6.04
CA ARG A 14 -2.46 7.23 -6.96
C ARG A 14 -1.91 7.60 -8.34
N ILE A 15 -0.71 7.13 -8.66
CA ILE A 15 -0.13 7.35 -9.99
C ILE A 15 -0.96 6.61 -11.05
N ASP A 16 -1.20 7.27 -12.17
CA ASP A 16 -1.90 6.67 -13.31
C ASP A 16 -1.03 5.56 -13.93
N THR A 17 -1.65 4.44 -14.34
CA THR A 17 -0.93 3.30 -14.92
C THR A 17 -0.21 3.67 -16.21
N GLY A 18 -0.79 4.59 -17.01
CA GLY A 18 -0.18 5.12 -18.22
C GLY A 18 1.05 5.99 -17.90
N GLU A 19 0.97 6.84 -16.88
CA GLU A 19 2.13 7.63 -16.44
C GLU A 19 3.24 6.75 -15.86
N LEU A 20 2.87 5.70 -15.10
CA LEU A 20 3.80 4.71 -14.60
C LEU A 20 4.53 3.98 -15.74
N ALA A 21 3.79 3.60 -16.78
CA ALA A 21 4.31 2.93 -17.97
C ALA A 21 5.30 3.82 -18.74
N VAL A 22 4.96 5.10 -18.96
CA VAL A 22 5.86 6.08 -19.58
C VAL A 22 7.14 6.27 -18.75
N ARG A 23 7.00 6.33 -17.42
CA ARG A 23 8.15 6.53 -16.51
C ARG A 23 9.08 5.32 -16.45
N LEU A 24 8.51 4.12 -16.62
CA LEU A 24 9.26 2.86 -16.70
C LEU A 24 9.75 2.53 -18.13
N GLY A 25 9.29 3.26 -19.14
CA GLY A 25 9.59 2.98 -20.55
C GLY A 25 9.02 1.63 -21.00
N ARG A 26 7.82 1.28 -20.53
CA ARG A 26 7.13 0.01 -20.79
C ARG A 26 5.73 0.25 -21.33
N ASP A 27 5.13 -0.78 -21.91
CA ASP A 27 3.72 -0.77 -22.26
C ASP A 27 2.85 -0.78 -21.01
N GLU A 28 1.76 -0.02 -21.06
CA GLU A 28 0.79 0.06 -19.98
C GLU A 28 0.16 -1.29 -19.67
N SER A 29 -0.10 -2.09 -20.71
CA SER A 29 -0.66 -3.43 -20.58
C SER A 29 0.21 -4.36 -19.74
N ASP A 30 1.54 -4.28 -19.90
CA ASP A 30 2.48 -5.10 -19.15
C ASP A 30 2.53 -4.68 -17.68
N VAL A 31 2.51 -3.36 -17.44
CA VAL A 31 2.46 -2.79 -16.08
C VAL A 31 1.20 -3.24 -15.35
N VAL A 32 0.04 -3.13 -15.99
CA VAL A 32 -1.26 -3.50 -15.42
C VAL A 32 -1.30 -4.99 -15.11
N ASN A 33 -0.85 -5.83 -16.05
CA ASN A 33 -0.83 -7.28 -15.85
C ASN A 33 0.10 -7.69 -14.70
N GLU A 34 1.25 -7.02 -14.57
CA GLU A 34 2.17 -7.29 -13.48
C GLU A 34 1.64 -6.80 -12.12
N MET A 35 0.94 -5.66 -12.09
CA MET A 35 0.23 -5.19 -10.89
C MET A 35 -0.85 -6.17 -10.44
N MET A 36 -1.68 -6.68 -11.37
CA MET A 36 -2.69 -7.68 -11.03
C MET A 36 -2.06 -8.95 -10.44
N LYS A 37 -0.97 -9.45 -11.03
CA LYS A 37 -0.25 -10.61 -10.47
C LYS A 37 0.28 -10.33 -9.06
N MET A 38 0.82 -9.14 -8.82
CA MET A 38 1.31 -8.77 -7.49
C MET A 38 0.17 -8.61 -6.46
N GLU A 39 -1.03 -8.24 -6.90
CA GLU A 39 -2.23 -8.23 -6.06
C GLU A 39 -2.71 -9.67 -5.76
N GLU A 40 -2.75 -10.56 -6.76
CA GLU A 40 -3.09 -11.98 -6.57
C GLU A 40 -2.09 -12.74 -5.70
N GLU A 41 -0.80 -12.44 -5.85
CA GLU A 41 0.28 -13.00 -5.02
C GLU A 41 0.28 -12.44 -3.58
N GLY A 42 -0.51 -11.38 -3.31
CA GLY A 42 -0.57 -10.72 -2.00
C GLY A 42 0.66 -9.85 -1.69
N ILE A 43 1.44 -9.46 -2.70
CA ILE A 43 2.53 -8.49 -2.56
C ILE A 43 1.96 -7.08 -2.41
N ILE A 44 0.91 -6.76 -3.16
CA ILE A 44 0.12 -5.54 -2.98
C ILE A 44 -1.11 -5.92 -2.16
N CYS A 45 -1.07 -5.68 -0.85
CA CYS A 45 -2.18 -5.99 0.06
C CYS A 45 -3.34 -4.97 -0.02
N GLY A 46 -3.13 -3.84 -0.70
CA GLY A 46 -4.12 -2.79 -0.88
C GLY A 46 -3.49 -1.40 -0.94
N TYR A 47 -4.27 -0.43 -1.43
CA TYR A 47 -3.85 0.96 -1.54
C TYR A 47 -4.32 1.74 -0.32
N HIS A 48 -3.38 2.21 0.51
CA HIS A 48 -3.71 3.05 1.65
C HIS A 48 -3.84 4.51 1.21
N THR A 49 -4.95 5.16 1.56
CA THR A 49 -5.11 6.60 1.41
C THR A 49 -4.75 7.28 2.73
N MET A 50 -3.85 8.26 2.68
CA MET A 50 -3.59 9.12 3.84
C MET A 50 -4.77 10.09 4.02
N ILE A 51 -5.57 9.86 5.05
CA ILE A 51 -6.76 10.65 5.36
C ILE A 51 -6.46 11.56 6.56
N ASN A 52 -6.77 12.85 6.44
CA ASN A 52 -6.79 13.74 7.59
C ASN A 52 -8.11 13.55 8.36
N TRP A 53 -8.06 12.69 9.39
CA TRP A 53 -9.21 12.34 10.21
C TRP A 53 -9.74 13.50 11.07
N GLU A 54 -8.94 14.54 11.36
CA GLU A 54 -9.41 15.75 12.08
C GLU A 54 -10.49 16.52 11.29
N LYS A 55 -10.48 16.36 9.96
CA LYS A 55 -11.48 16.96 9.07
C LYS A 55 -12.66 16.03 8.76
N THR A 56 -12.70 14.85 9.38
CA THR A 56 -13.79 13.89 9.21
C THR A 56 -14.66 13.86 10.47
N THR A 57 -15.96 13.63 10.31
CA THR A 57 -16.94 13.58 11.40
C THR A 57 -16.85 12.33 12.27
N GLN A 58 -15.91 11.42 11.99
CA GLN A 58 -15.71 10.21 12.78
C GLN A 58 -14.73 10.51 13.92
N GLU A 59 -15.25 10.54 15.15
CA GLU A 59 -14.44 10.54 16.36
C GLU A 59 -13.77 9.16 16.51
N THR A 60 -12.65 8.95 15.84
CA THR A 60 -11.84 7.74 16.01
C THR A 60 -11.01 7.86 17.28
N VAL A 61 -11.46 7.24 18.37
CA VAL A 61 -10.67 7.13 19.60
C VAL A 61 -9.61 6.05 19.41
N THR A 62 -8.34 6.44 19.39
CA THR A 62 -7.21 5.49 19.38
C THR A 62 -6.78 5.23 20.83
N ALA A 63 -6.88 3.98 21.29
CA ALA A 63 -6.43 3.57 22.61
C ALA A 63 -5.25 2.60 22.50
N LEU A 64 -4.15 2.90 23.20
CA LEU A 64 -2.99 2.02 23.30
C LEU A 64 -3.18 1.09 24.50
N ILE A 65 -3.19 -0.23 24.27
CA ILE A 65 -3.24 -1.23 25.35
C ILE A 65 -1.83 -1.82 25.50
N GLU A 66 -1.09 -1.38 26.51
CA GLU A 66 0.20 -1.98 26.89
C GLU A 66 -0.06 -3.18 27.81
N VAL A 67 0.20 -4.38 27.31
CA VAL A 67 0.09 -5.61 28.11
C VAL A 67 1.49 -6.03 28.58
N ARG A 68 1.75 -5.87 29.87
CA ARG A 68 2.91 -6.50 30.53
C ARG A 68 2.55 -7.91 30.96
N VAL A 69 3.01 -8.91 30.21
CA VAL A 69 2.93 -10.32 30.58
C VAL A 69 4.23 -10.76 31.25
N THR A 70 4.13 -11.23 32.49
CA THR A 70 5.19 -12.02 33.12
C THR A 70 4.93 -13.48 32.79
N PRO A 71 5.81 -14.18 32.04
CA PRO A 71 5.58 -15.58 31.70
C PRO A 71 5.50 -16.42 32.98
N GLN A 72 4.38 -17.12 33.19
CA GLN A 72 4.14 -17.87 34.43
C GLN A 72 4.58 -19.33 34.40
N ARG A 73 5.09 -19.89 33.29
CA ARG A 73 5.81 -21.19 33.23
C ARG A 73 6.23 -21.52 31.78
N GLY A 74 7.47 -22.00 31.62
CA GLY A 74 7.94 -22.83 30.49
C GLY A 74 8.26 -22.10 29.20
#